data_AF-K4A1X6-F1
#
_entry.id   AF-K4A1X6-F1
#
_cell.length_a   1.000
_cell.length_b   1.000
_cell.length_c   1.000
_cell.angle_alpha   90.00
_cell.angle_beta   90.00
_cell.angle_gamma   90.00
#
_symmetry.space_group_name_H-M   'P 1'
#
loop_
_entity.id
_entity.type
_entity.pdbx_description
1 polymer ?
#
loop_
_entity_poly.entity_id
_entity_poly.type
_entity_poly.pdbx_seq_one_letter_code
_entity_poly.pdbx_strand_id
1 'polypeptide(L)'
;FVTERLLWGDMRRKAMFTVGRKKKGGVLTVSRRPFQHTVLRRLRELKKIVPDAQDADVDMLLRRTANYICILEFKVTVLRRLSAIYGV
;
A
#
# COMPACT_ATOMS: atom_id res chain seq x y z
N PHE A 1 -11.77 -13.76 5.71
CA PHE A 1 -10.79 -13.09 4.83
C PHE A 1 -11.32 -11.85 4.10
N VAL A 2 -12.61 -11.47 4.22
CA VAL A 2 -13.15 -10.23 3.60
C VAL A 2 -13.27 -9.07 4.59
N THR A 3 -13.16 -9.31 5.90
CA THR A 3 -13.48 -8.31 6.94
C THR A 3 -12.30 -7.42 7.38
N GLU A 4 -11.04 -7.76 7.07
CA GLU A 4 -9.88 -6.97 7.55
C GLU A 4 -9.49 -5.78 6.66
N ARG A 5 -10.07 -5.63 5.46
CA ARG A 5 -9.75 -4.48 4.58
C ARG A 5 -10.46 -3.18 4.97
N LEU A 6 -11.37 -3.19 5.95
CA LEU A 6 -12.12 -2.01 6.38
C LEU A 6 -11.40 -1.18 7.45
N LEU A 7 -10.40 -1.72 8.15
CA LEU A 7 -9.73 -1.03 9.26
C LEU A 7 -8.60 -0.07 8.82
N TRP A 8 -8.17 -0.10 7.55
CA TRP A 8 -7.13 0.84 7.06
C TRP A 8 -7.70 2.23 6.67
N GLY A 9 -9.02 2.42 6.74
CA GLY A 9 -9.71 3.60 6.20
C GLY A 9 -9.69 4.87 7.05
N ASP A 10 -9.42 4.80 8.36
CA ASP A 10 -9.95 5.82 9.30
C ASP A 10 -8.91 6.61 10.13
N MET A 11 -7.66 6.69 9.69
CA MET A 11 -6.65 7.55 10.35
C MET A 11 -6.21 8.72 9.47
N ARG A 12 -7.16 9.41 8.83
CA ARG A 12 -6.90 10.62 8.03
C ARG A 12 -7.87 11.75 8.39
N ARG A 13 -7.50 12.53 9.41
CA ARG A 13 -7.55 14.00 9.48
C ARG A 13 -7.92 14.48 10.90
N LYS A 14 -6.93 14.97 11.63
CA LYS A 14 -7.07 16.15 12.48
C LYS A 14 -5.78 16.97 12.38
N ALA A 15 -5.82 18.04 11.61
CA ALA A 15 -4.86 19.13 11.69
C ALA A 15 -5.68 20.41 11.81
N MET A 16 -5.76 20.93 13.04
CA MET A 16 -6.35 22.24 13.33
C MET A 16 -5.46 23.29 12.65
N PHE A 17 -6.02 24.03 11.70
CA PHE A 17 -5.38 25.22 11.15
C PHE A 17 -5.57 26.36 12.15
N THR A 18 -4.53 26.68 12.91
CA THR A 18 -4.43 27.95 13.61
C THR A 18 -3.97 29.01 12.61
N VAL A 19 -4.79 30.06 12.48
CA VAL A 19 -4.65 31.14 11.50
C VAL A 19 -3.39 31.97 11.80
N GLY A 20 -2.36 31.78 10.97
CA GLY A 20 -1.17 32.63 10.89
C GLY A 20 -1.25 33.53 9.67
N ARG A 21 -1.31 34.84 9.92
CA ARG A 21 -1.42 35.92 8.93
C ARG A 21 -0.09 36.14 8.17
N LYS A 22 -0.19 36.48 6.88
CA LYS A 22 0.78 37.21 6.01
C LYS A 22 1.87 36.39 5.28
N LYS A 23 1.78 36.27 3.95
CA LYS A 23 2.59 37.02 2.94
C LYS A 23 2.21 36.62 1.50
N LYS A 24 2.30 37.59 0.60
CA LYS A 24 1.98 37.56 -0.83
C LYS A 24 2.82 36.55 -1.62
N GLY A 25 2.23 36.01 -2.70
CA GLY A 25 2.96 35.56 -3.89
C GLY A 25 2.95 34.05 -4.10
N GLY A 26 2.35 33.61 -5.20
CA GLY A 26 2.39 32.24 -5.69
C GLY A 26 1.00 31.62 -5.74
N VAL A 27 0.38 31.71 -6.91
CA VAL A 27 -0.81 30.91 -7.26
C VAL A 27 -0.43 29.45 -7.10
N LEU A 28 -0.81 28.86 -5.98
CA LEU A 28 -0.79 27.42 -5.79
C LEU A 28 -1.89 26.85 -6.67
N THR A 29 -1.55 26.45 -7.89
CA THR A 29 -2.35 25.50 -8.67
C THR A 29 -2.29 24.12 -7.99
N VAL A 30 -2.82 24.04 -6.77
CA VAL A 30 -3.05 22.81 -6.01
C VAL A 30 -4.44 22.32 -6.36
N SER A 31 -4.64 21.91 -7.60
CA SER A 31 -5.86 21.15 -7.96
C SER A 31 -5.73 20.57 -9.37
N ARG A 32 -5.14 19.37 -9.49
CA ARG A 32 -5.51 18.48 -10.61
C ARG A 32 -5.07 17.01 -10.55
N ARG A 33 -4.26 16.53 -9.58
CA ARG A 33 -3.78 15.12 -9.58
C ARG A 33 -3.70 14.43 -8.20
N PRO A 34 -4.68 14.59 -7.28
CA PRO A 34 -4.64 13.87 -5.99
C PRO A 34 -4.65 12.33 -6.16
N PHE A 35 -5.28 11.83 -7.23
CA PHE A 35 -5.36 10.41 -7.53
C PHE A 35 -3.99 9.84 -7.94
N GLN A 36 -3.30 10.48 -8.90
CA GLN A 36 -2.00 10.01 -9.37
C GLN A 36 -0.96 10.01 -8.23
N HIS A 37 -0.96 11.03 -7.38
CA HIS A 37 -0.05 11.06 -6.23
C HIS A 37 -0.35 9.95 -5.22
N THR A 38 -1.64 9.65 -5.00
CA THR A 38 -2.05 8.53 -4.12
C THR A 38 -1.61 7.19 -4.70
N VAL A 39 -1.85 6.95 -5.99
CA VAL A 39 -1.44 5.73 -6.68
C VAL A 39 0.08 5.56 -6.64
N LEU A 40 0.85 6.60 -6.93
CA LEU A 40 2.31 6.58 -6.86
C LEU A 40 2.81 6.30 -5.43
N ARG A 41 2.15 6.87 -4.41
CA ARG A 41 2.47 6.55 -3.02
C ARG A 41 2.22 5.07 -2.72
N ARG A 42 1.10 4.51 -3.17
CA ARG A 42 0.78 3.08 -2.99
C ARG A 42 1.75 2.16 -3.74
N LEU A 43 2.14 2.52 -4.96
CA LEU A 43 3.14 1.77 -5.73
C LEU A 43 4.51 1.78 -5.03
N ARG A 44 4.93 2.90 -4.45
CA ARG A 44 6.16 2.97 -3.64
C ARG A 44 6.10 2.06 -2.42
N GLU A 45 4.97 2.01 -1.71
CA GLU A 45 4.82 1.07 -0.59
C GLU A 45 4.81 -0.38 -1.07
N LEU A 46 4.15 -0.68 -2.19
CA LEU A 46 4.12 -2.02 -2.77
C LEU A 46 5.53 -2.51 -3.13
N LYS A 47 6.38 -1.65 -3.70
CA LYS A 47 7.79 -1.95 -3.99
C LYS A 47 8.62 -2.32 -2.77
N LYS A 48 8.27 -1.83 -1.57
CA LYS A 48 8.99 -2.17 -0.33
C LYS A 48 8.62 -3.55 0.20
N ILE A 49 7.41 -4.03 -0.10
CA ILE A 49 6.86 -5.27 0.44
C ILE A 49 7.16 -6.45 -0.50
N VAL A 50 7.11 -6.21 -1.81
CA VAL A 50 7.32 -7.25 -2.82
C VAL A 50 8.81 -7.50 -3.01
N PRO A 51 9.29 -8.75 -2.82
CA PRO A 51 10.69 -9.08 -3.04
C PRO A 51 11.13 -8.80 -4.49
N ASP A 52 12.39 -8.42 -4.63
CA ASP A 52 13.08 -8.08 -5.89
C ASP A 52 12.49 -6.91 -6.69
N ALA A 53 11.49 -6.19 -6.18
CA ALA A 53 10.71 -5.24 -6.98
C ALA A 53 11.20 -3.77 -6.96
N GLN A 54 12.34 -3.47 -6.32
CA GLN A 54 12.83 -2.09 -6.16
C GLN A 54 13.02 -1.39 -7.52
N ASP A 55 13.68 -2.06 -8.47
CA ASP A 55 13.99 -1.51 -9.80
C ASP A 55 12.99 -1.94 -10.88
N ALA A 56 11.87 -2.58 -10.49
CA ALA A 56 10.89 -3.06 -11.44
C ALA A 56 10.03 -1.93 -12.02
N ASP A 57 9.72 -2.02 -13.31
CA ASP A 57 8.62 -1.26 -13.91
C ASP A 57 7.25 -1.66 -13.31
N VAL A 58 6.23 -0.83 -13.49
CA VAL A 58 4.88 -1.02 -12.92
C VAL A 58 4.28 -2.37 -13.33
N ASP A 59 4.39 -2.78 -14.59
CA ASP A 59 3.80 -4.05 -15.04
C ASP A 59 4.51 -5.25 -14.42
N MET A 60 5.84 -5.17 -14.32
CA MET A 60 6.63 -6.20 -13.67
C MET A 60 6.38 -6.25 -12.15
N LEU A 61 6.19 -5.09 -11.51
CA LEU A 61 5.82 -5.00 -10.10
C LEU A 61 4.48 -5.69 -9.85
N LEU A 62 3.46 -5.44 -10.67
CA LEU A 62 2.15 -6.07 -10.54
C LEU A 62 2.22 -7.58 -10.76
N ARG A 63 2.97 -8.03 -11.77
CA ARG A 63 3.18 -9.46 -12.03
C ARG A 63 3.93 -10.16 -10.89
N ARG A 64 4.98 -9.54 -10.36
CA ARG A 64 5.71 -10.06 -9.18
C ARG A 64 4.83 -10.08 -7.94
N THR A 65 3.96 -9.08 -7.78
CA THR A 65 2.98 -9.05 -6.69
C THR A 65 2.03 -10.24 -6.78
N ALA A 66 1.48 -10.53 -7.97
CA ALA A 66 0.59 -11.67 -8.17
C ALA A 66 1.30 -13.00 -7.84
N ASN A 67 2.53 -13.17 -8.34
CA ASN A 67 3.34 -14.36 -8.02
C ASN A 67 3.64 -14.47 -6.53
N TYR A 68 3.97 -13.36 -5.87
CA TYR A 68 4.29 -13.35 -4.45
C TYR A 68 3.08 -13.70 -3.58
N ILE A 69 1.89 -13.19 -3.92
CA ILE A 69 0.63 -13.59 -3.27
C ILE A 69 0.41 -15.09 -3.43
N CYS A 70 0.55 -15.63 -4.64
CA CYS A 70 0.38 -17.05 -4.90
C CYS A 70 1.35 -17.93 -4.08
N ILE A 71 2.62 -17.53 -4.00
CA ILE A 71 3.63 -18.24 -3.20
C ILE A 71 3.28 -18.18 -1.71
N LEU A 72 2.86 -17.03 -1.20
CA LEU A 72 2.48 -16.89 0.20
C LEU A 72 1.25 -17.73 0.55
N GLU A 73 0.24 -17.74 -0.31
CA GLU A 73 -0.95 -18.58 -0.15
C GLU A 73 -0.61 -20.07 -0.13
N PHE A 74 0.29 -20.49 -1.04
CA PHE A 74 0.79 -21.86 -1.07
C PHE A 74 1.55 -22.20 0.23
N LYS A 75 2.47 -21.34 0.67
CA LYS A 75 3.22 -21.53 1.94
C LYS A 75 2.28 -21.66 3.13
N VAL A 76 1.29 -20.78 3.26
CA VAL A 76 0.29 -20.84 4.32
C VAL A 76 -0.51 -22.14 4.25
N THR A 77 -0.89 -22.59 3.05
CA THR A 77 -1.63 -23.84 2.86
C THR A 77 -0.82 -25.05 3.29
N VAL A 78 0.46 -25.12 2.89
CA VAL A 78 1.38 -26.19 3.29
C VAL A 78 1.57 -26.18 4.81
N LEU A 79 1.89 -25.03 5.40
CA LEU A 79 2.09 -24.90 6.84
C LEU A 79 0.84 -25.30 7.63
N ARG A 80 -0.36 -24.94 7.17
CA ARG A 80 -1.62 -25.38 7.79
C ARG A 80 -1.80 -26.90 7.74
N ARG A 81 -1.48 -27.53 6.61
CA ARG A 81 -1.54 -29.00 6.49
C ARG A 81 -0.53 -29.67 7.41
N LEU A 82 0.68 -29.14 7.50
CA LEU A 82 1.71 -29.66 8.40
C LEU A 82 1.30 -29.47 9.87
N SER A 83 0.82 -28.30 10.28
CA SER A 83 0.28 -28.07 11.64
C SER A 83 -0.86 -29.04 11.96
N ALA A 84 -1.75 -29.33 11.01
CA ALA A 84 -2.81 -30.32 11.21
C ALA A 84 -2.27 -31.76 11.43
N ILE A 85 -1.11 -32.10 10.85
CA ILE A 85 -0.45 -33.40 11.05
C ILE A 85 0.30 -33.44 12.39
N TYR A 86 1.01 -32.37 12.72
CA TYR A 86 1.91 -32.30 13.88
C TYR A 86 1.25 -31.78 15.16
N GLY A 87 0.02 -31.26 15.08
CA GLY A 87 -0.77 -30.84 16.25
C GLY A 87 -0.24 -29.61 16.99
N VAL A 88 0.60 -28.79 16.34
CA VAL A 88 1.13 -27.51 16.87
C VAL A 88 0.16 -26.37 16.57
#